data_AF-A0A672UNU4-F1
#
_entry.id   AF-A0A672UNU4-F1
#
_cell.length_a   1.000
_cell.length_b   1.000
_cell.length_c   1.000
_cell.angle_alpha   90.00
_cell.angle_beta   90.00
_cell.angle_gamma   90.00
#
_symmetry.space_group_name_H-M   'P 1'
#
loop_
_entity.id
_entity.type
_entity.pdbx_description
1 polymer ?
#
loop_
_entity_poly.entity_id
_entity_poly.type
_entity_poly.pdbx_seq_one_letter_code
_entity_poly.pdbx_strand_id
1 'polypeptide(L)'
;MLKKYSHHRNIATYYGAFVKKSPAGQDDQLWLVMEYCGAGSVTDLVKKTKGNCFKEDWIAYICREVLRGLAHLHAHHVIHRDIKGQNVLLTENAEVKLEETDYDYSGSEEEDDELNEDEGEPSSIVNLPGESTLRREFLRLQQENKNRSDPHRQQQQLKDQEKYKKQLLTERQKRIEQQKEQRRRLEDHQRREQELRRQQECEQRWPEGKAIQRKEERCKEDKRAVEDERFIVDGQRKSEKNAKPEPVRRENARKGSVVNVNPTNIRPQSDSPEIRKYKKKFNSEVLCAALWGVNLLVGTENGLWLLDRSGQGRVYSLITRRRFQQMDVLEGLNVLITISGKKNKLRVYYLSWLRNKILRNDPEVEKRQGWVSVGDLEGCVHYKVVKYERIKFLVIALKNSVEVYAWAPKPYHKFMAFKSFTSLHHKPLSVDLTVENGQRLKVIYGSLVGFHAIDVDSGSVYDLYLPTHIQGTIRPHAIIILPNTSGMELLLTYEDEGIYIDIYGHFTKETVLQWGEMPASVAYLQSNQVMGWGEKAIELRSVETGNLEGVFMHKKAQKLKFLCERNDKVFFASVQSGGSSQIYFMTLGQNVLFNW
;
A
#
# COMPACT_ATOMS: atom_id res chain seq x y z
N MET A 1 -2.35 36.26 18.93
CA MET A 1 -2.17 35.63 20.26
C MET A 1 -1.09 36.33 21.10
N LEU A 2 0.08 36.61 20.49
CA LEU A 2 1.26 37.28 21.06
C LEU A 2 1.03 38.53 21.95
N LYS A 3 0.03 39.37 21.64
CA LYS A 3 -0.20 40.64 22.36
C LYS A 3 -0.87 40.49 23.73
N LYS A 4 -1.58 39.39 23.98
CA LYS A 4 -2.45 39.26 25.16
C LYS A 4 -1.82 38.42 26.29
N TYR A 5 -0.92 37.48 25.97
CA TYR A 5 -0.45 36.48 26.93
C TYR A 5 1.07 36.40 27.09
N SER A 6 1.83 37.27 26.43
CA SER A 6 3.30 37.29 26.46
C SER A 6 3.91 37.93 27.72
N HIS A 7 3.11 38.49 28.62
CA HIS A 7 3.58 39.14 29.86
C HIS A 7 3.89 38.17 31.02
N HIS A 8 4.31 36.94 30.69
CA HIS A 8 4.74 35.96 31.69
C HIS A 8 6.26 35.88 31.73
N ARG A 9 6.85 35.71 32.93
CA ARG A 9 8.32 35.67 33.12
C ARG A 9 9.02 34.67 32.19
N ASN A 10 8.39 33.52 31.96
CA ASN A 10 8.91 32.42 31.15
C ASN A 10 8.47 32.45 29.68
N ILE A 11 7.93 33.57 29.19
CA ILE A 11 7.60 33.79 27.78
C ILE A 11 8.39 35.02 27.31
N ALA A 12 8.89 34.98 26.07
CA ALA A 12 9.53 36.16 25.48
C ALA A 12 8.48 37.24 25.24
N THR A 13 8.65 38.39 25.90
CA THR A 13 7.65 39.45 25.85
C THR A 13 7.52 39.99 24.43
N TYR A 14 6.30 40.07 23.90
CA TYR A 14 6.05 40.67 22.59
C TYR A 14 5.87 42.18 22.71
N TYR A 15 6.60 42.95 21.90
CA TYR A 15 6.55 44.42 21.92
C TYR A 15 5.72 45.01 20.79
N GLY A 16 5.59 44.33 19.64
CA GLY A 16 4.77 44.82 18.53
C GLY A 16 5.10 44.20 17.18
N ALA A 17 4.33 44.56 16.16
CA ALA A 17 4.55 44.18 14.78
C ALA A 17 4.65 45.44 13.91
N PHE A 18 5.58 45.42 12.96
CA PHE A 18 5.77 46.48 11.98
C PHE A 18 5.77 45.86 10.59
N VAL A 19 5.10 46.52 9.64
CA VAL A 19 5.14 46.11 8.23
C VAL A 19 6.03 47.10 7.49
N LYS A 20 7.16 46.62 7.00
CA LYS A 20 8.05 47.39 6.13
C LYS A 20 7.58 47.17 4.69
N LYS A 21 7.01 48.22 4.10
CA LYS A 21 6.58 48.18 2.69
C LYS A 21 7.78 48.02 1.77
N SER A 22 7.68 47.08 0.85
CA SER A 22 8.72 46.81 -0.14
C SER A 22 8.45 47.59 -1.45
N PRO A 23 9.48 47.86 -2.27
CA PRO A 23 9.29 48.45 -3.60
C PRO A 23 8.39 47.58 -4.49
N ALA A 24 7.76 48.20 -5.49
CA ALA A 24 6.85 47.51 -6.41
C ALA A 24 7.52 46.27 -7.04
N GLY A 25 6.94 45.09 -6.80
CA GLY A 25 7.43 43.79 -7.28
C GLY A 25 8.06 42.90 -6.21
N GLN A 26 8.11 43.31 -4.94
CA GLN A 26 8.54 42.49 -3.80
C GLN A 26 7.48 42.46 -2.70
N ASP A 27 7.43 41.34 -1.97
CA ASP A 27 6.51 41.19 -0.83
C ASP A 27 6.90 42.10 0.34
N ASP A 28 5.90 42.63 1.03
CA ASP A 28 6.09 43.40 2.25
C ASP A 28 6.70 42.51 3.36
N GLN A 29 7.58 43.10 4.18
CA GLN A 29 8.20 42.37 5.28
C GLN A 29 7.47 42.65 6.60
N LEU A 30 6.94 41.60 7.23
CA LEU A 30 6.39 41.67 8.58
C LEU A 30 7.50 41.44 9.61
N TRP A 31 7.71 42.41 10.49
CA TRP A 31 8.71 42.37 11.56
C TRP A 31 7.98 42.21 12.89
N LEU A 32 8.18 41.08 13.56
CA LEU A 32 7.69 40.85 14.93
C LEU A 32 8.81 41.21 15.90
N VAL A 33 8.54 42.16 16.80
CA VAL A 33 9.51 42.66 17.78
C VAL A 33 9.19 42.03 19.13
N MET A 34 10.18 41.33 19.68
CA MET A 34 10.09 40.59 20.94
C MET A 34 11.29 40.87 21.82
N GLU A 35 11.21 40.44 23.08
CA GLU A 35 12.28 40.50 24.06
C GLU A 35 13.56 39.78 23.60
N TYR A 36 14.70 40.45 23.74
CA TYR A 36 15.99 39.92 23.34
C TYR A 36 16.57 38.98 24.40
N CYS A 37 16.82 37.73 24.02
CA CYS A 37 17.41 36.70 24.88
C CYS A 37 18.89 36.46 24.49
N GLY A 38 19.80 37.26 25.06
CA GLY A 38 21.21 37.33 24.65
C GLY A 38 22.06 36.08 24.88
N ALA A 39 21.64 35.13 25.74
CA ALA A 39 22.38 33.89 25.96
C ALA A 39 22.07 32.80 24.93
N GLY A 40 21.16 33.07 23.99
CA GLY A 40 20.82 32.18 22.88
C GLY A 40 19.90 31.03 23.29
N SER A 41 19.79 30.02 22.42
CA SER A 41 18.90 28.88 22.67
C SER A 41 19.53 27.80 23.54
N VAL A 42 18.70 27.01 24.21
CA VAL A 42 19.13 25.80 24.92
C VAL A 42 19.90 24.84 24.01
N THR A 43 19.49 24.73 22.74
CA THR A 43 20.21 23.90 21.74
C THR A 43 21.64 24.38 21.53
N ASP A 44 21.86 25.69 21.50
CA ASP A 44 23.19 26.27 21.32
C ASP A 44 24.05 26.10 22.57
N LEU A 45 23.44 26.21 23.75
CA LEU A 45 24.11 25.99 25.02
C LEU A 45 24.55 24.52 25.20
N VAL A 46 23.73 23.55 24.78
CA VAL A 46 24.12 22.12 24.78
C VAL A 46 25.35 21.89 23.91
N LYS A 47 25.38 22.46 22.69
CA LYS A 47 26.52 22.31 21.75
C LYS A 47 27.82 22.92 22.29
N LYS A 48 27.73 23.96 23.11
CA LYS A 48 28.89 24.62 23.73
C LYS A 48 29.39 23.89 24.98
N THR A 49 28.62 22.95 25.51
CA THR A 49 28.97 22.20 26.73
C THR A 49 29.78 20.96 26.40
N LYS A 50 30.86 20.71 27.15
CA LYS A 50 31.76 19.58 26.95
C LYS A 50 30.98 18.25 26.99
N GLY A 51 30.99 17.52 25.89
CA GLY A 51 30.25 16.25 25.76
C GLY A 51 28.81 16.40 25.27
N ASN A 52 28.39 17.59 24.82
CA ASN A 52 27.04 17.88 24.31
C ASN A 52 25.93 17.43 25.27
N CYS A 53 26.15 17.59 26.57
CA CYS A 53 25.25 17.11 27.61
C CYS A 53 25.24 18.08 28.79
N PHE A 54 24.07 18.27 29.41
CA PHE A 54 23.92 19.05 30.64
C PHE A 54 23.93 18.16 31.88
N LYS A 55 24.27 18.75 33.02
CA LYS A 55 24.03 18.14 34.33
C LYS A 55 22.53 18.07 34.62
N GLU A 56 22.11 17.06 35.36
CA GLU A 56 20.70 16.85 35.69
C GLU A 56 20.06 18.07 36.37
N ASP A 57 20.78 18.76 37.27
CA ASP A 57 20.29 19.98 37.92
C ASP A 57 19.93 21.09 36.93
N TRP A 58 20.69 21.21 35.85
CA TRP A 58 20.48 22.23 34.82
C TRP A 58 19.28 21.86 33.95
N ILE A 59 19.12 20.57 33.65
CA ILE A 59 17.95 20.04 32.94
C ILE A 59 16.70 20.28 33.78
N ALA A 60 16.73 19.96 35.08
CA ALA A 60 15.61 20.15 35.99
C ALA A 60 15.20 21.64 36.10
N TYR A 61 16.18 22.54 36.19
CA TYR A 61 15.93 23.99 36.17
C TYR A 61 15.22 24.43 34.88
N ILE A 62 15.77 24.07 33.71
CA ILE A 62 15.19 24.46 32.41
C ILE A 62 13.79 23.88 32.24
N CYS A 63 13.59 22.59 32.55
CA CYS A 63 12.29 21.93 32.45
C CYS A 63 11.24 22.60 33.35
N ARG A 64 11.61 22.94 34.60
CA ARG A 64 10.69 23.63 35.51
C ARG A 64 10.23 24.98 34.96
N GLU A 65 11.15 25.77 34.42
CA GLU A 65 10.81 27.09 33.87
C GLU A 65 9.98 26.98 32.58
N VAL A 66 10.28 26.02 31.70
CA VAL A 66 9.45 25.73 30.52
C VAL A 66 8.03 25.33 30.91
N LEU A 67 7.89 24.46 31.92
CA LEU A 67 6.58 24.02 32.40
C LEU A 67 5.76 25.17 33.01
N ARG A 68 6.41 26.14 33.66
CA ARG A 68 5.73 27.36 34.14
C ARG A 68 5.18 28.21 33.00
N GLY A 69 5.97 28.39 31.94
CA GLY A 69 5.50 29.08 30.73
C GLY A 69 4.33 28.36 30.05
N LEU A 70 4.42 27.03 29.93
CA LEU A 70 3.34 26.22 29.36
C LEU A 70 2.07 26.22 30.22
N ALA A 71 2.19 26.14 31.54
CA ALA A 71 1.05 26.21 32.45
C ALA A 71 0.28 27.53 32.28
N HIS A 72 1.00 28.65 32.15
CA HIS A 72 0.40 29.95 31.84
C HIS A 72 -0.32 29.96 30.49
N LEU A 73 0.28 29.42 29.43
CA LEU A 73 -0.38 29.34 28.11
C LEU A 73 -1.65 28.47 28.15
N HIS A 74 -1.56 27.29 28.76
CA HIS A 74 -2.69 26.35 28.83
C HIS A 74 -3.84 26.90 29.67
N ALA A 75 -3.55 27.65 30.74
CA ALA A 75 -4.58 28.35 31.53
C ALA A 75 -5.37 29.39 30.72
N HIS A 76 -4.83 29.84 29.59
CA HIS A 76 -5.48 30.76 28.66
C HIS A 76 -5.93 30.07 27.36
N HIS A 77 -6.08 28.73 27.38
CA HIS A 77 -6.47 27.91 26.22
C HIS A 77 -5.54 28.06 24.99
N VAL A 78 -4.27 28.41 25.23
CA VAL A 78 -3.25 28.54 24.18
C VAL A 78 -2.38 27.29 24.14
N ILE A 79 -2.20 26.71 22.95
CA ILE A 79 -1.26 25.61 22.71
C ILE A 79 -0.05 26.14 21.94
N HIS A 80 1.15 26.00 22.50
CA HIS A 80 2.38 26.51 21.87
C HIS A 80 2.76 25.81 20.56
N ARG A 81 2.44 24.51 20.41
CA ARG A 81 2.64 23.67 19.19
C ARG A 81 4.07 23.44 18.67
N ASP A 82 5.06 24.21 19.10
CA ASP A 82 6.47 24.09 18.64
C ASP A 82 7.47 24.13 19.81
N ILE A 83 7.24 23.31 20.84
CA ILE A 83 8.17 23.19 21.96
C ILE A 83 9.38 22.35 21.53
N LYS A 84 10.51 23.02 21.33
CA LYS A 84 11.81 22.43 21.01
C LYS A 84 12.93 23.27 21.61
N GLY A 85 14.11 22.68 21.82
CA GLY A 85 15.24 23.37 22.45
C GLY A 85 15.77 24.59 21.68
N GLN A 86 15.33 24.83 20.44
CA GLN A 86 15.64 26.06 19.68
C GLN A 86 14.75 27.22 20.11
N ASN A 87 13.51 26.95 20.51
CA ASN A 87 12.51 27.94 20.93
C ASN A 87 12.50 28.12 22.46
N VAL A 88 13.44 27.48 23.17
CA VAL A 88 13.71 27.73 24.59
C VAL A 88 14.95 28.60 24.65
N LEU A 89 14.74 29.88 24.92
CA LEU A 89 15.76 30.91 24.93
C LEU A 89 16.20 31.23 26.36
N LEU A 90 17.42 31.74 26.49
CA LEU A 90 18.01 32.16 27.74
C LEU A 90 18.39 33.64 27.69
N THR A 91 18.07 34.36 28.76
CA THR A 91 18.57 35.73 28.96
C THR A 91 19.99 35.69 29.54
N GLU A 92 20.68 36.84 29.53
CA GLU A 92 22.02 36.98 30.16
C GLU A 92 21.97 36.71 31.68
N ASN A 93 20.80 36.86 32.30
CA ASN A 93 20.56 36.57 33.71
C ASN A 93 20.18 35.09 33.97
N ALA A 94 20.35 34.20 32.98
CA ALA A 94 19.97 32.79 33.02
C ALA A 94 18.48 32.53 33.28
N GLU A 95 17.62 33.46 32.85
CA GLU A 95 16.17 33.25 32.85
C GLU A 95 15.75 32.54 31.57
N VAL A 96 14.86 31.56 31.70
CA VAL A 96 14.38 30.74 30.58
C VAL A 96 13.09 31.34 30.04
N LYS A 97 13.05 31.59 28.73
CA LYS A 97 11.90 32.17 28.01
C LYS A 97 11.52 31.32 26.81
N LEU A 98 10.24 31.10 26.63
CA LEU A 98 9.68 30.44 25.45
C LEU A 98 9.44 31.46 24.33
N GLU A 99 9.90 31.12 23.13
CA GLU A 99 9.59 31.83 21.91
C GLU A 99 8.27 31.31 21.32
N GLU A 100 7.25 32.17 21.27
CA GLU A 100 5.95 31.85 20.67
C GLU A 100 5.99 32.12 19.17
N THR A 101 5.83 31.08 18.34
CA THR A 101 5.69 31.22 16.89
C THR A 101 4.21 31.10 16.51
N ASP A 102 3.62 32.18 15.99
CA ASP A 102 2.24 32.22 15.49
C ASP A 102 2.09 31.21 14.32
N TYR A 103 1.32 30.14 14.54
CA TYR A 103 0.74 29.33 13.47
C TYR A 103 -0.74 29.11 13.81
N ASP A 104 -1.54 30.17 13.62
CA ASP A 104 -2.99 30.10 13.69
C ASP A 104 -3.50 29.31 12.47
N TYR A 105 -4.13 28.16 12.72
CA TYR A 105 -4.98 27.50 11.75
C TYR A 105 -6.36 28.15 11.89
N SER A 106 -6.67 29.11 11.03
CA SER A 106 -8.02 29.65 10.88
C SER A 106 -8.87 28.64 10.09
N GLY A 107 -9.25 27.54 10.75
CA GLY A 107 -10.37 26.74 10.31
C GLY A 107 -11.65 27.46 10.73
N SER A 108 -12.34 28.07 9.78
CA SER A 108 -13.71 28.54 9.96
C SER A 108 -14.61 27.32 10.13
N GLU A 109 -14.81 26.88 11.36
CA GLU A 109 -15.98 26.10 11.74
C GLU A 109 -17.01 27.14 12.18
N GLU A 110 -17.97 27.43 11.29
CA GLU A 110 -19.19 28.12 11.67
C GLU A 110 -19.93 27.21 12.66
N GLU A 111 -20.08 27.72 13.88
CA GLU A 111 -20.77 27.09 15.01
C GLU A 111 -22.27 26.98 14.72
N ASP A 112 -22.80 25.76 14.73
CA ASP A 112 -24.20 25.45 15.06
C ASP A 112 -24.17 24.50 16.27
N ASP A 113 -23.81 25.03 17.45
CA ASP A 113 -23.91 24.32 18.73
C ASP A 113 -25.10 24.87 19.53
N GLU A 114 -26.27 24.22 19.38
CA GLU A 114 -27.29 24.23 20.45
C GLU A 114 -26.94 23.13 21.46
N LEU A 115 -26.34 23.58 22.56
CA LEU A 115 -26.46 23.11 23.95
C LEU A 115 -26.91 21.64 24.17
N ASN A 116 -25.95 20.81 24.56
CA ASN A 116 -26.17 19.83 25.63
C ASN A 116 -25.07 20.02 26.69
N GLU A 117 -25.39 20.86 27.68
CA GLU A 117 -24.71 20.88 28.97
C GLU A 117 -25.06 19.57 29.71
N ASP A 118 -24.17 18.57 29.65
CA ASP A 118 -23.85 17.69 30.78
C ASP A 118 -22.83 16.63 30.36
N GLU A 119 -21.57 16.91 30.68
CA GLU A 119 -20.58 16.00 31.31
C GLU A 119 -19.20 16.64 31.10
N GLY A 120 -18.69 17.27 32.16
CA GLY A 120 -17.36 17.86 32.15
C GLY A 120 -16.29 16.81 31.88
N GLU A 121 -15.47 17.06 30.85
CA GLU A 121 -14.24 16.30 30.61
C GLU A 121 -13.36 16.34 31.87
N PRO A 122 -12.98 15.20 32.47
CA PRO A 122 -11.97 15.20 33.50
C PRO A 122 -10.60 15.47 32.86
N SER A 123 -9.99 16.57 33.30
CA SER A 123 -8.63 17.01 32.96
C SER A 123 -7.62 15.85 33.02
N SER A 124 -6.92 15.67 31.91
CA SER A 124 -6.14 14.50 31.58
C SER A 124 -4.65 14.62 31.94
N ILE A 125 -4.31 14.75 33.23
CA ILE A 125 -2.88 14.83 33.64
C ILE A 125 -2.42 13.99 34.84
N VAL A 126 -3.25 13.08 35.37
CA VAL A 126 -2.76 12.11 36.36
C VAL A 126 -2.90 10.70 35.79
N ASN A 127 -1.86 10.21 35.10
CA ASN A 127 -1.80 8.81 34.70
C ASN A 127 -1.44 7.97 35.94
N LEU A 128 -2.25 6.95 36.25
CA LEU A 128 -1.79 5.79 37.01
C LEU A 128 -0.67 5.08 36.22
N PRO A 129 0.25 4.36 36.89
CA PRO A 129 1.31 3.63 36.19
C PRO A 129 0.71 2.54 35.28
N GLY A 130 0.87 2.68 33.96
CA GLY A 130 0.46 1.67 32.97
C GLY A 130 -0.23 2.18 31.70
N GLU A 131 -0.60 3.46 31.61
CA GLU A 131 -1.30 3.99 30.44
C GLU A 131 -0.41 4.83 29.52
N SER A 132 -0.04 4.27 28.37
CA SER A 132 0.69 4.98 27.31
C SER A 132 -0.24 5.84 26.44
N THR A 133 0.23 7.02 26.01
CA THR A 133 -0.45 7.91 25.05
C THR A 133 -0.87 7.23 23.74
N LEU A 134 -0.12 6.21 23.32
CA LEU A 134 -0.44 5.39 22.15
C LEU A 134 -1.71 4.53 22.35
N ARG A 135 -2.00 4.12 23.58
CA ARG A 135 -3.26 3.44 23.92
C ARG A 135 -4.44 4.41 23.84
N ARG A 136 -4.25 5.67 24.26
CA ARG A 136 -5.27 6.72 24.17
C ARG A 136 -5.60 7.07 22.71
N GLU A 137 -4.60 7.21 21.85
CA GLU A 137 -4.80 7.40 20.40
C GLU A 137 -5.48 6.19 19.74
N PHE A 138 -5.10 4.96 20.13
CA PHE A 138 -5.76 3.76 19.64
C PHE A 138 -7.23 3.65 20.08
N LEU A 139 -7.52 3.96 21.35
CA LEU A 139 -8.89 4.01 21.88
C LEU A 139 -9.72 5.11 21.19
N ARG A 140 -9.13 6.28 20.93
CA ARG A 140 -9.77 7.34 20.15
C ARG A 140 -10.11 6.88 18.74
N LEU A 141 -9.20 6.18 18.05
CA LEU A 141 -9.49 5.60 16.73
C LEU A 141 -10.57 4.51 16.78
N GLN A 142 -10.62 3.68 17.84
CA GLN A 142 -11.74 2.77 18.08
C GLN A 142 -13.07 3.53 18.24
N GLN A 143 -13.08 4.64 18.97
CA GLN A 143 -14.26 5.45 19.24
C GLN A 143 -14.72 6.23 18.00
N GLU A 144 -13.80 6.77 17.21
CA GLU A 144 -14.07 7.35 15.89
C GLU A 144 -14.66 6.30 14.94
N ASN A 145 -14.13 5.07 14.93
CA ASN A 145 -14.69 3.96 14.15
C ASN A 145 -16.07 3.49 14.66
N LYS A 146 -16.33 3.55 15.97
CA LYS A 146 -17.66 3.32 16.57
C LYS A 146 -18.67 4.37 16.11
N ASN A 147 -18.29 5.65 16.10
CA ASN A 147 -19.14 6.74 15.61
C ASN A 147 -19.33 6.71 14.07
N ARG A 148 -18.43 6.02 13.35
CA ARG A 148 -18.52 5.79 11.90
C ARG A 148 -19.39 4.58 11.52
N SER A 149 -19.64 3.69 12.48
CA SER A 149 -20.46 2.48 12.31
C SER A 149 -21.93 2.68 12.70
N ASP A 150 -22.39 3.93 12.85
CA ASP A 150 -23.81 4.25 12.99
C ASP A 150 -24.55 3.96 11.66
N PRO A 151 -25.45 2.96 11.60
CA PRO A 151 -26.11 2.54 10.36
C PRO A 151 -26.97 3.64 9.74
N HIS A 152 -27.40 4.63 10.52
CA HIS A 152 -28.19 5.77 10.05
C HIS A 152 -27.40 6.69 9.10
N ARG A 153 -26.12 6.95 9.39
CA ARG A 153 -25.28 7.85 8.57
C ARG A 153 -24.84 7.19 7.27
N GLN A 154 -24.56 5.88 7.29
CA GLN A 154 -24.21 5.11 6.09
C GLN A 154 -25.40 5.00 5.12
N GLN A 155 -26.62 4.84 5.64
CA GLN A 155 -27.83 4.80 4.81
C GLN A 155 -28.18 6.17 4.20
N GLN A 156 -27.93 7.26 4.92
CA GLN A 156 -28.08 8.63 4.39
C GLN A 156 -27.06 8.90 3.28
N GLN A 157 -25.79 8.53 3.49
CA GLN A 157 -24.70 8.77 2.53
C GLN A 157 -24.87 7.94 1.25
N LEU A 158 -25.40 6.71 1.35
CA LEU A 158 -25.77 5.88 0.19
C LEU A 158 -26.94 6.48 -0.58
N LYS A 159 -27.98 6.98 0.13
CA LYS A 159 -29.12 7.68 -0.52
C LYS A 159 -28.68 8.93 -1.26
N ASP A 160 -27.77 9.72 -0.68
CA ASP A 160 -27.24 10.93 -1.32
C ASP A 160 -26.36 10.58 -2.53
N GLN A 161 -25.55 9.53 -2.45
CA GLN A 161 -24.80 9.01 -3.61
C GLN A 161 -25.71 8.51 -4.74
N GLU A 162 -26.80 7.81 -4.42
CA GLU A 162 -27.77 7.36 -5.43
C GLU A 162 -28.51 8.53 -6.08
N LYS A 163 -28.88 9.53 -5.28
CA LYS A 163 -29.53 10.75 -5.78
C LYS A 163 -28.60 11.53 -6.71
N TYR A 164 -27.32 11.64 -6.35
CA TYR A 164 -26.29 12.26 -7.18
C TYR A 164 -26.03 11.48 -8.48
N LYS A 165 -25.92 10.15 -8.41
CA LYS A 165 -25.80 9.29 -9.61
C LYS A 165 -27.00 9.44 -10.55
N LYS A 166 -28.23 9.49 -10.02
CA LYS A 166 -29.44 9.72 -10.83
C LYS A 166 -29.40 11.08 -11.52
N GLN A 167 -29.00 12.14 -10.83
CA GLN A 167 -28.87 13.48 -11.44
C GLN A 167 -27.85 13.50 -12.59
N LEU A 168 -26.67 12.89 -12.39
CA LEU A 168 -25.64 12.76 -13.42
C LEU A 168 -26.13 11.98 -14.65
N LEU A 169 -26.89 10.90 -14.45
CA LEU A 169 -27.47 10.12 -15.54
C LEU A 169 -28.51 10.94 -16.32
N THR A 170 -29.38 11.67 -15.63
CA THR A 170 -30.36 12.55 -16.28
C THR A 170 -29.70 13.68 -17.07
N GLU A 171 -28.65 14.30 -16.52
CA GLU A 171 -27.90 15.35 -17.21
C GLU A 171 -27.16 14.82 -18.44
N ARG A 172 -26.56 13.62 -18.35
CA ARG A 172 -25.94 12.93 -19.49
C ARG A 172 -26.97 12.62 -20.58
N GLN A 173 -28.17 12.16 -20.21
CA GLN A 173 -29.25 11.88 -21.15
C GLN A 173 -29.68 13.15 -21.91
N LYS A 174 -29.83 14.28 -21.20
CA LYS A 174 -30.14 15.58 -21.80
C LYS A 174 -29.06 16.05 -22.78
N ARG A 175 -27.78 15.87 -22.47
CA ARG A 175 -26.67 16.22 -23.39
C ARG A 175 -26.70 15.37 -24.66
N ILE A 176 -27.00 14.07 -24.53
CA ILE A 176 -27.14 13.16 -25.69
C ILE A 176 -28.32 13.60 -26.57
N GLU A 177 -29.43 13.99 -25.97
CA GLU A 177 -30.62 14.44 -26.69
C GLU A 177 -30.40 15.77 -27.41
N GLN A 178 -29.73 16.73 -26.77
CA GLN A 178 -29.30 17.98 -27.40
C GLN A 178 -28.36 17.75 -28.58
N GLN A 179 -27.39 16.82 -28.45
CA GLN A 179 -26.51 16.46 -29.57
C GLN A 179 -27.27 15.79 -30.72
N LYS A 180 -28.24 14.92 -30.42
CA LYS A 180 -29.10 14.31 -31.45
C LYS A 180 -29.95 15.35 -32.17
N GLU A 181 -30.49 16.33 -31.44
CA GLU A 181 -31.30 17.40 -32.03
C GLU A 181 -30.45 18.33 -32.91
N GLN A 182 -29.25 18.71 -32.45
CA GLN A 182 -28.30 19.47 -33.28
C GLN A 182 -27.94 18.71 -34.56
N ARG A 183 -27.68 17.41 -34.46
CA ARG A 183 -27.38 16.57 -35.63
C ARG A 183 -28.57 16.50 -36.59
N ARG A 184 -29.79 16.34 -36.09
CA ARG A 184 -31.00 16.34 -36.92
C ARG A 184 -31.20 17.70 -37.63
N ARG A 185 -30.96 18.81 -36.95
CA ARG A 185 -31.02 20.16 -37.56
C ARG A 185 -29.98 20.34 -38.67
N LEU A 186 -28.76 19.83 -38.49
CA LEU A 186 -27.72 19.85 -39.51
C LEU A 186 -28.09 18.96 -40.71
N GLU A 187 -28.63 17.77 -40.46
CA GLU A 187 -29.11 16.85 -41.51
C GLU A 187 -30.28 17.47 -42.31
N ASP A 188 -31.22 18.13 -41.63
CA ASP A 188 -32.33 18.84 -42.29
C ASP A 188 -31.84 20.06 -43.09
N HIS A 189 -30.84 20.81 -42.57
CA HIS A 189 -30.22 21.91 -43.33
C HIS A 189 -29.52 21.40 -44.60
N GLN A 190 -28.75 20.32 -44.49
CA GLN A 190 -28.09 19.70 -45.64
C GLN A 190 -29.11 19.18 -46.66
N ARG A 191 -30.24 18.59 -46.22
CA ARG A 191 -31.32 18.17 -47.13
C ARG A 191 -31.92 19.35 -47.88
N ARG A 192 -32.22 20.46 -47.19
CA ARG A 192 -32.75 21.68 -47.83
C ARG A 192 -31.75 22.26 -48.82
N GLU A 193 -30.46 22.29 -48.49
CA GLU A 193 -29.42 22.73 -49.44
C GLU A 193 -29.31 21.79 -50.65
N GLN A 194 -29.42 20.47 -50.47
CA GLN A 194 -29.44 19.53 -51.59
C GLN A 194 -30.69 19.67 -52.46
N GLU A 195 -31.86 19.94 -51.87
CA GLU A 195 -33.09 20.22 -52.63
C GLU A 195 -32.99 21.54 -53.41
N LEU A 196 -32.44 22.61 -52.81
CA LEU A 196 -32.16 23.88 -53.48
C LEU A 196 -31.17 23.69 -54.63
N ARG A 197 -30.09 22.92 -54.43
CA ARG A 197 -29.14 22.57 -55.50
C ARG A 197 -29.80 21.76 -56.60
N ARG A 198 -30.65 20.79 -56.27
CA ARG A 198 -31.43 20.04 -57.27
C ARG A 198 -32.41 20.91 -58.04
N GLN A 199 -33.06 21.88 -57.39
CA GLN A 199 -33.93 22.84 -58.06
C GLN A 199 -33.14 23.74 -59.00
N GLN A 200 -31.99 24.27 -58.56
CA GLN A 200 -31.09 25.06 -59.40
C GLN A 200 -30.53 24.24 -60.58
N GLU A 201 -30.13 22.99 -60.35
CA GLU A 201 -29.73 22.07 -61.42
C GLU A 201 -30.88 21.81 -62.39
N CYS A 202 -32.11 21.59 -61.91
CA CYS A 202 -33.29 21.42 -62.76
C CYS A 202 -33.62 22.68 -63.58
N GLU A 203 -33.50 23.88 -62.98
CA GLU A 203 -33.69 25.16 -63.70
C GLU A 203 -32.60 25.40 -64.75
N GLN A 204 -31.34 25.05 -64.46
CA GLN A 204 -30.25 25.12 -65.44
C GLN A 204 -30.39 24.08 -66.56
N ARG A 205 -30.89 22.88 -66.25
CA ARG A 205 -31.15 21.82 -67.24
C ARG A 205 -32.42 22.02 -68.06
N TRP A 206 -33.34 22.87 -67.62
CA TRP A 206 -34.61 23.16 -68.31
C TRP A 206 -34.41 23.67 -69.75
N PRO A 207 -33.50 24.63 -70.04
CA PRO A 207 -33.18 25.02 -71.41
C PRO A 207 -32.49 23.92 -72.24
N GLU A 208 -31.61 23.12 -71.64
CA GLU A 208 -30.93 22.00 -72.34
C GLU A 208 -31.88 20.86 -72.67
N GLY A 209 -32.80 20.52 -71.76
CA GLY A 209 -33.85 19.52 -71.96
C GLY A 209 -34.83 19.90 -73.07
N LYS A 210 -35.25 21.17 -73.14
CA LYS A 210 -36.08 21.67 -74.26
C LYS A 210 -35.33 21.69 -75.60
N ALA A 211 -34.01 21.93 -75.59
CA ALA A 211 -33.19 21.86 -76.80
C ALA A 211 -33.01 20.42 -77.30
N ILE A 212 -32.88 19.44 -76.40
CA ILE A 212 -32.85 18.01 -76.72
C ILE A 212 -34.23 17.55 -77.21
N GLN A 213 -35.33 17.97 -76.58
CA GLN A 213 -36.69 17.62 -77.00
C GLN A 213 -37.01 18.17 -78.41
N ARG A 214 -36.57 19.39 -78.75
CA ARG A 214 -36.66 19.95 -80.12
C ARG A 214 -35.74 19.25 -81.13
N LYS A 215 -34.65 18.62 -80.69
CA LYS A 215 -33.78 17.79 -81.55
C LYS A 215 -34.37 16.39 -81.73
N GLU A 216 -34.96 15.81 -80.69
CA GLU A 216 -35.66 14.53 -80.74
C GLU A 216 -36.97 14.60 -81.52
N GLU A 217 -37.71 15.70 -81.47
CA GLU A 217 -38.89 15.92 -82.32
C GLU A 217 -38.49 16.01 -83.80
N ARG A 218 -37.39 16.70 -84.14
CA ARG A 218 -36.82 16.67 -85.50
C ARG A 218 -36.39 15.27 -85.93
N CYS A 219 -35.71 14.51 -85.05
CA CYS A 219 -35.34 13.13 -85.33
C CYS A 219 -36.53 12.17 -85.37
N LYS A 220 -37.66 12.48 -84.71
CA LYS A 220 -38.90 11.69 -84.75
C LYS A 220 -39.77 12.03 -85.96
N GLU A 221 -39.70 13.25 -86.50
CA GLU A 221 -40.28 13.57 -87.80
C GLU A 221 -39.51 12.86 -88.93
N ASP A 222 -38.16 12.86 -88.90
CA ASP A 222 -37.33 12.13 -89.86
C ASP A 222 -37.51 10.59 -89.78
N LYS A 223 -37.88 10.07 -88.61
CA LYS A 223 -38.14 8.63 -88.38
C LYS A 223 -39.61 8.23 -88.52
N ARG A 224 -40.53 9.17 -88.77
CA ARG A 224 -41.93 8.87 -89.15
C ARG A 224 -42.14 8.84 -90.66
N ALA A 225 -41.11 9.14 -91.44
CA ALA A 225 -41.10 8.95 -92.89
C ALA A 225 -40.62 7.55 -93.32
N VAL A 226 -40.13 6.72 -92.39
CA VAL A 226 -39.63 5.38 -92.67
C VAL A 226 -40.11 4.47 -91.55
N GLU A 227 -40.80 3.39 -91.90
CA GLU A 227 -41.31 2.34 -90.98
C GLU A 227 -42.74 2.59 -90.44
N ASP A 228 -43.62 2.91 -91.39
CA ASP A 228 -44.81 2.08 -91.62
C ASP A 228 -44.40 0.59 -91.70
N GLU A 229 -45.17 -0.25 -91.03
CA GLU A 229 -45.10 -1.72 -91.06
C GLU A 229 -44.02 -2.42 -90.23
N ARG A 230 -44.38 -2.77 -88.97
CA ARG A 230 -44.53 -4.18 -88.48
C ARG A 230 -44.62 -4.17 -86.95
N PHE A 231 -45.80 -3.99 -86.33
CA PHE A 231 -46.91 -4.93 -86.06
C PHE A 231 -46.61 -6.15 -85.14
N ILE A 232 -47.45 -6.25 -84.09
CA ILE A 232 -47.84 -7.40 -83.21
C ILE A 232 -46.92 -7.66 -82.01
N VAL A 233 -47.20 -7.20 -80.76
CA VAL A 233 -48.28 -7.44 -79.76
C VAL A 233 -48.16 -8.76 -78.96
N ASP A 234 -47.78 -8.55 -77.70
CA ASP A 234 -48.17 -9.17 -76.40
C ASP A 234 -48.59 -10.63 -76.24
N GLY A 235 -48.13 -11.20 -75.11
CA GLY A 235 -49.04 -11.99 -74.27
C GLY A 235 -48.43 -13.08 -73.38
N GLN A 236 -48.29 -12.78 -72.08
CA GLN A 236 -48.44 -13.68 -70.92
C GLN A 236 -47.43 -14.87 -70.78
N ARG A 237 -46.86 -15.23 -69.62
CA ARG A 237 -47.45 -15.51 -68.29
C ARG A 237 -46.31 -15.79 -67.29
N LYS A 238 -46.63 -15.63 -66.01
CA LYS A 238 -45.78 -15.82 -64.80
C LYS A 238 -45.24 -17.26 -64.64
N SER A 239 -44.04 -17.42 -64.07
CA SER A 239 -43.78 -17.88 -62.68
C SER A 239 -42.39 -18.52 -62.50
N GLU A 240 -41.94 -18.52 -61.23
CA GLU A 240 -40.90 -19.38 -60.61
C GLU A 240 -39.42 -18.94 -60.49
N LYS A 241 -39.08 -18.64 -59.22
CA LYS A 241 -38.03 -19.20 -58.34
C LYS A 241 -36.65 -19.61 -58.91
N ASN A 242 -35.66 -18.87 -58.37
CA ASN A 242 -34.40 -19.31 -57.75
C ASN A 242 -33.54 -20.41 -58.40
N ALA A 243 -32.33 -20.01 -58.80
CA ALA A 243 -31.11 -20.79 -58.65
C ALA A 243 -29.88 -19.87 -58.45
N LYS A 244 -29.02 -20.23 -57.48
CA LYS A 244 -27.57 -19.89 -57.43
C LYS A 244 -26.88 -20.43 -58.72
N PRO A 245 -25.71 -19.95 -59.20
CA PRO A 245 -24.43 -19.96 -58.46
C PRO A 245 -23.38 -18.87 -58.83
N GLU A 246 -22.26 -18.91 -58.11
CA GLU A 246 -20.96 -18.20 -58.29
C GLU A 246 -20.26 -18.49 -59.66
N PRO A 247 -19.05 -17.96 -60.01
CA PRO A 247 -18.22 -16.84 -59.48
C PRO A 247 -17.58 -15.93 -60.59
N VAL A 248 -16.61 -15.05 -60.20
CA VAL A 248 -15.34 -14.69 -60.91
C VAL A 248 -15.10 -13.21 -61.37
N ARG A 249 -14.02 -12.63 -60.79
CA ARG A 249 -12.98 -11.66 -61.29
C ARG A 249 -13.25 -10.15 -61.54
N ARG A 250 -12.40 -9.28 -60.95
CA ARG A 250 -11.23 -8.54 -61.55
C ARG A 250 -10.76 -7.42 -60.59
N GLU A 251 -9.50 -7.43 -60.11
CA GLU A 251 -8.29 -6.69 -60.58
C GLU A 251 -8.04 -5.27 -60.01
N ASN A 252 -7.04 -5.22 -59.12
CA ASN A 252 -5.84 -4.34 -59.04
C ASN A 252 -5.89 -2.79 -59.10
N ALA A 253 -5.28 -2.16 -58.08
CA ALA A 253 -4.29 -1.07 -58.25
C ALA A 253 -3.27 -0.94 -57.08
N ARG A 254 -1.98 -1.17 -57.42
CA ARG A 254 -0.64 -0.68 -56.97
C ARG A 254 -0.54 0.32 -55.78
N LYS A 255 0.56 0.49 -55.00
CA LYS A 255 1.94 -0.05 -54.84
C LYS A 255 2.51 0.54 -53.52
N GLY A 256 3.43 -0.14 -52.82
CA GLY A 256 4.21 0.48 -51.73
C GLY A 256 5.25 -0.42 -51.06
N SER A 257 6.43 -0.50 -51.69
CA SER A 257 7.79 -0.80 -51.20
C SER A 257 8.05 -1.57 -49.88
N VAL A 258 8.88 -2.61 -50.00
CA VAL A 258 9.42 -3.48 -48.94
C VAL A 258 10.68 -2.87 -48.32
N VAL A 259 10.79 -2.89 -46.99
CA VAL A 259 12.08 -2.91 -46.28
C VAL A 259 12.08 -4.13 -45.36
N ASN A 260 13.04 -5.01 -45.59
CA ASN A 260 13.18 -6.31 -44.96
C ASN A 260 13.97 -6.17 -43.65
N VAL A 261 13.44 -6.65 -42.53
CA VAL A 261 14.22 -6.93 -41.31
C VAL A 261 13.70 -8.24 -40.71
N ASN A 262 14.59 -9.23 -40.64
CA ASN A 262 14.32 -10.59 -40.15
C ASN A 262 13.50 -10.60 -38.85
N PRO A 263 12.38 -11.36 -38.76
CA PRO A 263 11.81 -11.70 -37.47
C PRO A 263 12.73 -12.73 -36.81
N THR A 264 13.41 -12.29 -35.76
CA THR A 264 14.08 -13.16 -34.80
C THR A 264 13.06 -14.13 -34.21
N ASN A 265 13.48 -15.40 -34.11
CA ASN A 265 12.83 -16.52 -33.42
C ASN A 265 11.86 -16.08 -32.29
N ILE A 266 10.58 -15.95 -32.62
CA ILE A 266 9.52 -15.98 -31.62
C ILE A 266 9.35 -17.45 -31.25
N ARG A 267 10.06 -17.89 -30.21
CA ARG A 267 9.64 -19.09 -29.48
C ARG A 267 8.23 -18.81 -28.95
N PRO A 268 7.26 -19.73 -29.10
CA PRO A 268 5.99 -19.59 -28.41
C PRO A 268 6.27 -19.43 -26.92
N GLN A 269 5.71 -18.39 -26.30
CA GLN A 269 5.78 -18.18 -24.87
C GLN A 269 5.18 -19.42 -24.20
N SER A 270 6.00 -20.15 -23.45
CA SER A 270 5.52 -21.24 -22.62
C SER A 270 4.66 -20.67 -21.51
N ASP A 271 3.41 -21.14 -21.39
CA ASP A 271 2.43 -20.78 -20.35
C ASP A 271 2.84 -21.24 -18.93
N SER A 272 4.04 -21.80 -18.75
CA SER A 272 4.56 -22.26 -17.47
C SER A 272 5.29 -21.15 -16.71
N PRO A 273 5.11 -21.01 -15.38
CA PRO A 273 5.86 -20.08 -14.53
C PRO A 273 7.38 -20.21 -14.74
N GLU A 274 8.02 -19.12 -15.13
CA GLU A 274 9.46 -19.14 -15.41
C GLU A 274 10.26 -19.04 -14.11
N ILE A 275 10.89 -20.16 -13.73
CA ILE A 275 11.84 -20.21 -12.61
C ILE A 275 13.23 -19.79 -13.10
N ARG A 276 13.76 -18.71 -12.53
CA ARG A 276 15.09 -18.17 -12.84
C ARG A 276 16.00 -18.29 -11.62
N LYS A 277 17.30 -18.51 -11.87
CA LYS A 277 18.34 -18.60 -10.84
C LYS A 277 19.20 -17.34 -10.78
N TYR A 278 19.60 -16.94 -9.58
CA TYR A 278 20.61 -15.89 -9.41
C TYR A 278 22.00 -16.40 -9.79
N LYS A 279 22.86 -15.53 -10.36
CA LYS A 279 24.23 -15.91 -10.72
C LYS A 279 25.11 -16.23 -9.51
N LYS A 280 24.88 -15.54 -8.39
CA LYS A 280 25.67 -15.70 -7.16
C LYS A 280 25.27 -16.97 -6.42
N LYS A 281 26.25 -17.81 -6.13
CA LYS A 281 26.18 -18.91 -5.15
C LYS A 281 26.67 -18.42 -3.79
N PHE A 282 26.05 -18.91 -2.72
CA PHE A 282 26.46 -18.67 -1.35
C PHE A 282 27.08 -19.93 -0.77
N ASN A 283 28.24 -19.80 -0.13
CA ASN A 283 28.93 -20.92 0.52
C ASN A 283 28.40 -21.19 1.95
N SER A 284 27.28 -20.57 2.31
CA SER A 284 26.61 -20.67 3.60
C SER A 284 25.10 -20.66 3.39
N GLU A 285 24.36 -21.20 4.35
CA GLU A 285 22.90 -21.27 4.24
C GLU A 285 22.29 -19.87 4.19
N VAL A 286 21.37 -19.68 3.22
CA VAL A 286 20.53 -18.48 3.14
C VAL A 286 19.31 -18.70 4.03
N LEU A 287 19.20 -17.88 5.08
CA LEU A 287 18.17 -18.04 6.09
C LEU A 287 16.92 -17.20 5.80
N CYS A 288 17.11 -15.98 5.33
CA CYS A 288 16.02 -15.04 5.03
C CYS A 288 16.44 -14.07 3.93
N ALA A 289 15.46 -13.46 3.25
CA ALA A 289 15.71 -12.38 2.31
C ALA A 289 14.55 -11.39 2.34
N ALA A 290 14.81 -10.15 1.93
CA ALA A 290 13.79 -9.14 1.76
C ALA A 290 14.16 -8.21 0.61
N LEU A 291 13.13 -7.67 -0.07
CA LEU A 291 13.35 -6.71 -1.14
C LEU A 291 13.48 -5.29 -0.59
N TRP A 292 14.49 -4.58 -1.09
CA TRP A 292 14.70 -3.16 -0.85
C TRP A 292 14.78 -2.43 -2.20
N GLY A 293 13.66 -1.83 -2.57
CA GLY A 293 13.36 -1.37 -3.92
C GLY A 293 13.44 -2.53 -4.90
N VAL A 294 14.31 -2.40 -5.89
CA VAL A 294 14.60 -3.47 -6.87
C VAL A 294 15.65 -4.46 -6.36
N ASN A 295 16.37 -4.14 -5.30
CA ASN A 295 17.50 -4.95 -4.82
C ASN A 295 17.05 -6.01 -3.82
N LEU A 296 17.78 -7.12 -3.78
CA LEU A 296 17.49 -8.21 -2.84
C LEU A 296 18.51 -8.20 -1.70
N LEU A 297 18.05 -7.95 -0.48
CA LEU A 297 18.81 -8.16 0.75
C LEU A 297 18.76 -9.64 1.12
N VAL A 298 19.90 -10.23 1.41
CA VAL A 298 20.04 -11.66 1.72
C VAL A 298 20.75 -11.84 3.05
N GLY A 299 20.06 -12.47 3.98
CA GLY A 299 20.57 -12.86 5.29
C GLY A 299 21.06 -14.30 5.27
N THR A 300 22.31 -14.48 5.67
CA THR A 300 22.96 -15.79 5.77
C THR A 300 23.37 -16.06 7.21
N GLU A 301 23.87 -17.26 7.47
CA GLU A 301 24.52 -17.58 8.75
C GLU A 301 25.71 -16.68 9.08
N ASN A 302 26.39 -16.18 8.05
CA ASN A 302 27.66 -15.48 8.20
C ASN A 302 27.59 -13.98 7.89
N GLY A 303 26.46 -13.45 7.42
CA GLY A 303 26.35 -12.02 7.14
C GLY A 303 25.10 -11.61 6.37
N LEU A 304 25.02 -10.30 6.14
CA LEU A 304 24.01 -9.61 5.33
C LEU A 304 24.63 -9.14 4.02
N TRP A 305 23.97 -9.44 2.92
CA TRP A 305 24.40 -9.14 1.57
C TRP A 305 23.33 -8.36 0.81
N LEU A 306 23.74 -7.53 -0.14
CA LEU A 306 22.84 -6.91 -1.11
C LEU A 306 23.17 -7.41 -2.51
N LEU A 307 22.16 -7.92 -3.20
CA LEU A 307 22.22 -8.27 -4.62
C LEU A 307 21.57 -7.13 -5.43
N ASP A 308 22.40 -6.40 -6.17
CA ASP A 308 21.97 -5.27 -6.99
C ASP A 308 21.32 -5.75 -8.29
N ARG A 309 20.09 -5.31 -8.54
CA ARG A 309 19.32 -5.62 -9.74
C ARG A 309 19.12 -4.41 -10.67
N SER A 310 19.66 -3.25 -10.31
CA SER A 310 19.52 -2.02 -11.10
C SER A 310 20.34 -2.01 -12.40
N GLY A 311 21.18 -3.02 -12.63
CA GLY A 311 21.80 -3.28 -13.94
C GLY A 311 23.21 -3.87 -13.91
N GLN A 312 24.01 -3.58 -12.87
CA GLN A 312 25.40 -4.03 -12.81
C GLN A 312 25.57 -5.46 -12.24
N GLY A 313 24.53 -6.01 -11.60
CA GLY A 313 24.57 -7.37 -11.02
C GLY A 313 25.60 -7.53 -9.90
N ARG A 314 26.02 -6.42 -9.28
CA ARG A 314 27.03 -6.42 -8.22
C ARG A 314 26.47 -7.00 -6.92
N VAL A 315 27.36 -7.62 -6.15
CA VAL A 315 27.05 -8.19 -4.84
C VAL A 315 27.85 -7.45 -3.79
N TYR A 316 27.16 -6.81 -2.86
CA TYR A 316 27.76 -6.04 -1.78
C TYR A 316 27.64 -6.79 -0.46
N SER A 317 28.74 -6.89 0.28
CA SER A 317 28.72 -7.39 1.67
C SER A 317 28.50 -6.21 2.61
N LEU A 318 27.37 -6.21 3.34
CA LEU A 318 27.00 -5.08 4.20
C LEU A 318 27.46 -5.29 5.65
N ILE A 319 27.22 -6.49 6.17
CA ILE A 319 27.57 -6.90 7.54
C ILE A 319 28.11 -8.32 7.48
N THR A 320 29.27 -8.56 8.07
CA THR A 320 29.91 -9.88 8.12
C THR A 320 29.95 -10.43 9.54
N ARG A 321 30.21 -11.74 9.66
CA ARG A 321 30.35 -12.49 10.92
C ARG A 321 29.12 -12.39 11.84
N ARG A 322 27.93 -12.28 11.24
CA ARG A 322 26.67 -12.19 11.99
C ARG A 322 25.58 -12.98 11.28
N ARG A 323 24.94 -13.89 12.03
CA ARG A 323 23.76 -14.63 11.58
C ARG A 323 22.53 -13.75 11.53
N PHE A 324 21.78 -13.81 10.43
CA PHE A 324 20.49 -13.15 10.25
C PHE A 324 19.41 -14.21 10.08
N GLN A 325 18.49 -14.32 11.04
CA GLN A 325 17.46 -15.36 11.05
C GLN A 325 16.20 -14.95 10.30
N GLN A 326 15.77 -13.71 10.50
CA GLN A 326 14.58 -13.12 9.89
C GLN A 326 14.85 -11.64 9.62
N MET A 327 14.26 -11.10 8.56
CA MET A 327 14.33 -9.68 8.25
C MET A 327 13.11 -9.20 7.48
N ASP A 328 12.74 -7.93 7.68
CA ASP A 328 11.68 -7.25 6.94
C ASP A 328 12.06 -5.79 6.66
N VAL A 329 11.83 -5.37 5.42
CA VAL A 329 12.12 -4.00 4.97
C VAL A 329 10.83 -3.19 5.02
N LEU A 330 10.84 -2.11 5.81
CA LEU A 330 9.75 -1.13 5.86
C LEU A 330 10.17 0.14 5.13
N GLU A 331 10.03 0.13 3.80
CA GLU A 331 10.51 1.22 2.93
C GLU A 331 9.89 2.57 3.27
N GLY A 332 8.58 2.60 3.55
CA GLY A 332 7.89 3.84 3.93
C GLY A 332 8.37 4.44 5.26
N LEU A 333 9.10 3.67 6.07
CA LEU A 333 9.74 4.12 7.30
C LEU A 333 11.27 4.23 7.16
N ASN A 334 11.83 3.83 6.02
CA ASN A 334 13.27 3.77 5.77
C ASN A 334 14.05 2.91 6.81
N VAL A 335 13.45 1.82 7.29
CA VAL A 335 14.05 0.92 8.28
C VAL A 335 14.02 -0.55 7.84
N LEU A 336 14.98 -1.32 8.33
CA LEU A 336 15.09 -2.77 8.18
C LEU A 336 15.05 -3.41 9.58
N ILE A 337 14.04 -4.24 9.84
CA ILE A 337 13.91 -5.00 11.09
C ILE A 337 14.59 -6.34 10.88
N THR A 338 15.32 -6.83 11.89
CA THR A 338 16.02 -8.11 11.83
C THR A 338 16.03 -8.83 13.17
N ILE A 339 15.99 -10.17 13.13
CA ILE A 339 16.51 -11.01 14.22
C ILE A 339 17.94 -11.39 13.85
N SER A 340 18.93 -10.93 14.64
CA SER A 340 20.33 -11.14 14.28
C SER A 340 21.31 -11.35 15.45
N GLY A 341 22.37 -12.09 15.17
CA GLY A 341 23.45 -12.42 16.10
C GLY A 341 23.16 -13.65 16.97
N LYS A 342 24.14 -14.06 17.79
CA LYS A 342 24.08 -15.31 18.59
C LYS A 342 22.96 -15.36 19.63
N LYS A 343 22.53 -14.20 20.12
CA LYS A 343 21.45 -14.06 21.11
C LYS A 343 20.07 -13.83 20.50
N ASN A 344 19.94 -13.87 19.17
CA ASN A 344 18.70 -13.54 18.46
C ASN A 344 18.06 -12.22 18.94
N LYS A 345 18.86 -11.15 18.98
CA LYS A 345 18.36 -9.82 19.36
C LYS A 345 17.60 -9.21 18.19
N LEU A 346 16.50 -8.51 18.50
CA LEU A 346 15.77 -7.72 17.53
C LEU A 346 16.50 -6.39 17.29
N ARG A 347 16.77 -6.05 16.03
CA ARG A 347 17.48 -4.83 15.64
C ARG A 347 16.81 -4.15 14.47
N VAL A 348 16.69 -2.84 14.56
CA VAL A 348 16.16 -1.96 13.51
C VAL A 348 17.31 -1.16 12.93
N TYR A 349 17.70 -1.49 11.70
CA TYR A 349 18.74 -0.79 10.94
C TYR A 349 18.11 0.34 10.13
N TYR A 350 18.78 1.49 10.05
CA TYR A 350 18.37 2.54 9.13
C TYR A 350 18.84 2.20 7.71
N LEU A 351 17.92 2.19 6.75
CA LEU A 351 18.25 1.89 5.35
C LEU A 351 19.16 2.97 4.74
N SER A 352 19.06 4.22 5.19
CA SER A 352 20.00 5.28 4.82
C SER A 352 21.45 4.95 5.21
N TRP A 353 21.66 4.34 6.36
CA TRP A 353 22.98 3.91 6.82
C TRP A 353 23.53 2.76 5.97
N LEU A 354 22.69 1.76 5.66
CA LEU A 354 23.07 0.67 4.75
C LEU A 354 23.37 1.18 3.33
N ARG A 355 22.63 2.19 2.88
CA ARG A 355 22.83 2.81 1.57
C ARG A 355 24.20 3.48 1.50
N ASN A 356 24.59 4.16 2.57
CA ASN A 356 25.90 4.80 2.64
C ASN A 356 27.05 3.77 2.62
N LYS A 357 26.90 2.59 3.22
CA LYS A 357 27.91 1.52 3.11
C LYS A 357 28.16 1.04 1.67
N ILE A 358 27.17 1.19 0.80
CA ILE A 358 27.28 0.79 -0.61
C ILE A 358 27.93 1.90 -1.43
N LEU A 359 27.47 3.15 -1.23
CA LEU A 359 27.91 4.30 -2.03
C LEU A 359 29.20 4.95 -1.50
N ARG A 360 29.51 4.78 -0.21
CA ARG A 360 30.63 5.41 0.53
C ARG A 360 30.65 6.93 0.38
N ASN A 361 29.49 7.56 0.48
CA ASN A 361 29.31 8.99 0.24
C ASN A 361 29.72 9.85 1.44
N ASP A 362 29.56 9.36 2.66
CA ASP A 362 29.81 10.12 3.89
C ASP A 362 30.59 9.29 4.93
N PRO A 363 31.86 9.63 5.23
CA PRO A 363 32.66 8.92 6.22
C PRO A 363 32.22 9.14 7.68
N GLU A 364 31.49 10.21 8.00
CA GLU A 364 31.00 10.48 9.36
C GLU A 364 29.81 9.58 9.73
N VAL A 365 28.99 9.20 8.75
CA VAL A 365 27.85 8.28 8.96
C VAL A 365 28.33 6.86 9.26
N GLU A 366 29.52 6.45 8.80
CA GLU A 366 30.09 5.14 9.17
C GLU A 366 30.50 5.07 10.64
N LYS A 367 30.88 6.19 11.25
CA LYS A 367 31.24 6.28 12.68
C LYS A 367 30.01 6.17 13.60
N ARG A 368 28.81 6.43 13.09
CA ARG A 368 27.56 6.37 13.88
C ARG A 368 26.98 4.96 13.90
N GLN A 369 26.34 4.61 15.02
CA GLN A 369 25.62 3.35 15.15
C GLN A 369 24.39 3.34 14.22
N GLY A 370 24.44 2.54 13.16
CA GLY A 370 23.39 2.46 12.14
C GLY A 370 22.12 1.68 12.50
N TRP A 371 21.94 1.34 13.77
CA TRP A 371 20.81 0.52 14.24
C TRP A 371 20.41 0.85 15.67
N VAL A 372 19.13 0.62 15.97
CA VAL A 372 18.52 0.78 17.29
C VAL A 372 17.94 -0.57 17.73
N SER A 373 18.01 -0.88 19.02
CA SER A 373 17.32 -2.05 19.60
C SER A 373 15.86 -1.72 19.88
N VAL A 374 14.97 -2.69 19.64
CA VAL A 374 13.58 -2.61 20.09
C VAL A 374 13.53 -3.24 21.47
N GLY A 375 13.45 -2.40 22.51
CA GLY A 375 13.58 -2.85 23.91
C GLY A 375 14.93 -3.50 24.21
N ASP A 376 15.01 -4.18 25.36
CA ASP A 376 16.13 -5.07 25.70
C ASP A 376 15.69 -6.54 25.60
N LEU A 377 15.29 -6.91 24.39
CA LEU A 377 14.75 -8.24 24.11
C LEU A 377 15.85 -9.19 23.62
N GLU A 378 16.03 -10.31 24.33
CA GLU A 378 16.92 -11.40 23.94
C GLU A 378 16.11 -12.69 23.67
N GLY A 379 16.62 -13.52 22.75
CA GLY A 379 15.97 -14.80 22.45
C GLY A 379 14.66 -14.66 21.66
N CYS A 380 14.58 -13.67 20.76
CA CYS A 380 13.48 -13.56 19.82
C CYS A 380 13.40 -14.80 18.94
N VAL A 381 12.24 -15.45 18.91
CA VAL A 381 11.98 -16.66 18.13
C VAL A 381 11.45 -16.27 16.75
N HIS A 382 10.43 -15.41 16.74
CA HIS A 382 9.74 -14.93 15.55
C HIS A 382 9.19 -13.52 15.80
N TYR A 383 9.04 -12.71 14.76
CA TYR A 383 8.23 -11.49 14.85
C TYR A 383 7.38 -11.34 13.59
N LYS A 384 6.34 -10.52 13.69
CA LYS A 384 5.49 -10.14 12.56
C LYS A 384 5.22 -8.65 12.60
N VAL A 385 5.36 -7.99 11.45
CA VAL A 385 4.92 -6.61 11.28
C VAL A 385 3.53 -6.63 10.66
N VAL A 386 2.57 -6.01 11.34
CA VAL A 386 1.19 -5.88 10.87
C VAL A 386 0.87 -4.42 10.67
N LYS A 387 0.44 -4.07 9.45
CA LYS A 387 0.00 -2.72 9.10
C LYS A 387 -1.50 -2.65 9.31
N TYR A 388 -1.93 -1.72 10.15
CA TYR A 388 -3.35 -1.43 10.36
C TYR A 388 -3.59 0.08 10.21
N GLU A 389 -4.36 0.46 9.20
CA GLU A 389 -4.57 1.86 8.81
C GLU A 389 -3.25 2.65 8.69
N ARG A 390 -3.04 3.65 9.56
CA ARG A 390 -1.83 4.49 9.65
C ARG A 390 -0.79 3.94 10.63
N ILE A 391 -1.16 2.99 11.47
CA ILE A 391 -0.32 2.42 12.53
C ILE A 391 0.36 1.15 12.02
N LYS A 392 1.59 0.92 12.47
CA LYS A 392 2.31 -0.34 12.23
C LYS A 392 2.59 -0.97 13.57
N PHE A 393 2.05 -2.17 13.76
CA PHE A 393 2.32 -3.00 14.91
C PHE A 393 3.46 -3.96 14.60
N LEU A 394 4.27 -4.23 15.62
CA LEU A 394 5.34 -5.21 15.59
C LEU A 394 5.07 -6.16 16.76
N VAL A 395 4.67 -7.39 16.43
CA VAL A 395 4.40 -8.44 17.41
C VAL A 395 5.59 -9.39 17.44
N ILE A 396 6.08 -9.68 18.63
CA ILE A 396 7.34 -10.36 18.88
C ILE A 396 7.06 -11.58 19.76
N ALA A 397 7.41 -12.76 19.25
CA ALA A 397 7.48 -13.98 20.04
C ALA A 397 8.87 -14.11 20.67
N LEU A 398 8.92 -14.09 21.99
CA LEU A 398 10.08 -14.44 22.79
C LEU A 398 9.90 -15.87 23.30
N LYS A 399 10.94 -16.46 23.91
CA LYS A 399 10.91 -17.87 24.34
C LYS A 399 9.71 -18.22 25.24
N ASN A 400 9.29 -17.31 26.10
CA ASN A 400 8.24 -17.52 27.10
C ASN A 400 7.20 -16.39 27.15
N SER A 401 7.26 -15.42 26.24
CA SER A 401 6.40 -14.24 26.28
C SER A 401 6.13 -13.72 24.86
N VAL A 402 5.06 -12.96 24.73
CA VAL A 402 4.71 -12.25 23.50
C VAL A 402 4.64 -10.77 23.80
N GLU A 403 5.32 -9.96 22.99
CA GLU A 403 5.32 -8.51 23.13
C GLU A 403 4.77 -7.83 21.89
N VAL A 404 3.97 -6.80 22.09
CA VAL A 404 3.38 -5.98 21.05
C VAL A 404 3.98 -4.59 21.16
N TYR A 405 4.52 -4.10 20.05
CA TYR A 405 5.05 -2.76 19.88
C TYR A 405 4.26 -2.02 18.80
N ALA A 406 4.16 -0.70 18.92
CA ALA A 406 3.56 0.17 17.91
C ALA A 406 4.60 1.18 17.41
N TRP A 407 4.56 1.49 16.11
CA TRP A 407 5.43 2.51 15.54
C TRP A 407 5.00 3.92 15.98
N ALA A 408 5.88 4.64 16.68
CA ALA A 408 5.65 6.03 17.02
C ALA A 408 6.16 6.96 15.90
N PRO A 409 5.34 7.93 15.44
CA PRO A 409 5.75 8.91 14.45
C PRO A 409 6.83 9.86 15.03
N LYS A 410 7.26 10.83 14.21
CA LYS A 410 8.18 11.88 14.70
C LYS A 410 7.52 12.63 15.87
N PRO A 411 8.29 13.04 16.89
CA PRO A 411 9.76 13.06 16.96
C PRO A 411 10.42 11.74 17.35
N TYR A 412 9.68 10.74 17.84
CA TYR A 412 10.25 9.50 18.38
C TYR A 412 10.83 8.57 17.31
N HIS A 413 10.14 8.41 16.18
CA HIS A 413 10.58 7.63 15.01
C HIS A 413 11.16 6.25 15.37
N LYS A 414 10.46 5.51 16.25
CA LYS A 414 10.87 4.19 16.75
C LYS A 414 9.67 3.35 17.17
N PHE A 415 9.86 2.04 17.28
CA PHE A 415 8.88 1.15 17.90
C PHE A 415 8.84 1.38 19.42
N MET A 416 7.65 1.63 19.94
CA MET A 416 7.36 1.83 21.35
C MET A 416 6.58 0.64 21.89
N ALA A 417 6.88 0.22 23.11
CA ALA A 417 6.16 -0.88 23.75
C ALA A 417 4.68 -0.53 23.88
N PHE A 418 3.81 -1.48 23.52
CA PHE A 418 2.35 -1.34 23.60
C PHE A 418 1.78 -2.25 24.68
N LYS A 419 2.06 -3.55 24.60
CA LYS A 419 1.63 -4.57 25.59
C LYS A 419 2.66 -5.70 25.67
N SER A 420 2.72 -6.36 26.81
CA SER A 420 3.57 -7.55 27.03
C SER A 420 2.76 -8.62 27.75
N PHE A 421 2.89 -9.86 27.28
CA PHE A 421 2.19 -11.03 27.79
C PHE A 421 3.22 -12.07 28.19
N THR A 422 3.47 -12.22 29.49
CA THR A 422 4.49 -13.11 30.05
C THR A 422 3.94 -14.41 30.61
N SER A 423 2.65 -14.45 30.93
CA SER A 423 1.98 -15.61 31.54
C SER A 423 1.29 -16.47 30.48
N LEU A 424 2.07 -17.02 29.56
CA LEU A 424 1.54 -17.90 28.51
C LEU A 424 1.54 -19.36 28.97
N HIS A 425 0.44 -20.06 28.74
CA HIS A 425 0.34 -21.50 29.00
C HIS A 425 1.31 -22.31 28.12
N HIS A 426 1.50 -21.86 26.88
CA HIS A 426 2.34 -22.55 25.89
C HIS A 426 3.40 -21.61 25.31
N LYS A 427 4.57 -22.17 24.97
CA LYS A 427 5.69 -21.40 24.42
C LYS A 427 5.40 -21.01 22.96
N PRO A 428 5.50 -19.72 22.60
CA PRO A 428 5.21 -19.28 21.24
C PRO A 428 6.38 -19.60 20.29
N LEU A 429 6.04 -20.15 19.12
CA LEU A 429 6.97 -20.46 18.03
C LEU A 429 6.78 -19.51 16.84
N SER A 430 5.54 -19.13 16.57
CA SER A 430 5.14 -18.17 15.54
C SER A 430 4.09 -17.23 16.12
N VAL A 431 3.99 -16.03 15.56
CA VAL A 431 3.02 -15.00 15.98
C VAL A 431 2.49 -14.27 14.76
N ASP A 432 1.22 -13.89 14.83
CA ASP A 432 0.58 -12.91 13.96
C ASP A 432 -0.39 -12.05 14.77
N LEU A 433 -0.86 -10.94 14.20
CA LEU A 433 -1.83 -10.03 14.82
C LEU A 433 -2.96 -9.79 13.86
N THR A 434 -4.19 -10.06 14.30
CA THR A 434 -5.40 -9.71 13.58
C THR A 434 -6.12 -8.56 14.27
N VAL A 435 -6.88 -7.81 13.49
CA VAL A 435 -7.75 -6.74 13.98
C VAL A 435 -9.19 -7.12 13.70
N GLU A 436 -9.86 -7.61 14.74
CA GLU A 436 -11.25 -8.03 14.69
C GLU A 436 -12.16 -6.82 14.47
N ASN A 437 -12.96 -6.87 13.39
CA ASN A 437 -13.96 -5.86 13.03
C ASN A 437 -13.40 -4.43 13.00
N GLY A 438 -12.10 -4.28 12.73
CA GLY A 438 -11.41 -3.00 12.69
C GLY A 438 -11.27 -2.29 14.04
N GLN A 439 -11.48 -2.99 15.15
CA GLN A 439 -11.42 -2.40 16.48
C GLN A 439 -10.54 -3.20 17.43
N ARG A 440 -10.76 -4.50 17.58
CA ARG A 440 -10.13 -5.28 18.65
C ARG A 440 -8.86 -5.96 18.17
N LEU A 441 -7.77 -5.76 18.89
CA LEU A 441 -6.50 -6.40 18.59
C LEU A 441 -6.49 -7.80 19.21
N LYS A 442 -6.23 -8.81 18.37
CA LYS A 442 -6.00 -10.19 18.84
C LYS A 442 -4.67 -10.68 18.31
N VAL A 443 -3.81 -11.13 19.22
CA VAL A 443 -2.55 -11.78 18.85
C VAL A 443 -2.80 -13.28 18.76
N ILE A 444 -2.38 -13.89 17.67
CA ILE A 444 -2.47 -15.33 17.46
C ILE A 444 -1.05 -15.88 17.49
N TYR A 445 -0.82 -16.96 18.24
CA TYR A 445 0.48 -17.60 18.30
C TYR A 445 0.39 -19.11 18.16
N GLY A 446 1.35 -19.70 17.44
CA GLY A 446 1.49 -21.14 17.30
C GLY A 446 2.44 -21.70 18.36
N SER A 447 2.14 -22.88 18.86
CA SER A 447 2.95 -23.61 19.84
C SER A 447 3.15 -25.07 19.41
N LEU A 448 3.88 -25.85 20.21
CA LEU A 448 4.03 -27.30 20.00
C LEU A 448 2.76 -28.10 20.31
N VAL A 449 1.72 -27.49 20.87
CA VAL A 449 0.47 -28.19 21.25
C VAL A 449 -0.68 -27.82 20.31
N GLY A 450 -0.63 -26.63 19.73
CA GLY A 450 -1.74 -26.05 19.00
C GLY A 450 -1.54 -24.56 18.75
N PHE A 451 -2.62 -23.92 18.31
CA PHE A 451 -2.71 -22.49 18.06
C PHE A 451 -3.58 -21.82 19.13
N HIS A 452 -3.16 -20.64 19.51
CA HIS A 452 -3.68 -19.91 20.68
C HIS A 452 -3.92 -18.46 20.31
N ALA A 453 -4.88 -17.83 20.99
CA ALA A 453 -5.16 -16.41 20.86
C ALA A 453 -4.99 -15.68 22.19
N ILE A 454 -4.62 -14.41 22.08
CA ILE A 454 -4.53 -13.46 23.18
C ILE A 454 -5.36 -12.26 22.77
N ASP A 455 -6.41 -11.97 23.53
CA ASP A 455 -7.11 -10.70 23.44
C ASP A 455 -6.22 -9.61 24.05
N VAL A 456 -5.81 -8.64 23.25
CA VAL A 456 -4.83 -7.61 23.67
C VAL A 456 -5.44 -6.63 24.67
N ASP A 457 -6.75 -6.44 24.62
CA ASP A 457 -7.46 -5.49 25.48
C ASP A 457 -7.67 -6.09 26.88
N SER A 458 -8.17 -7.33 26.95
CA SER A 458 -8.40 -8.03 28.22
C SER A 458 -7.14 -8.74 28.77
N GLY A 459 -6.20 -9.10 27.91
CA GLY A 459 -5.04 -9.93 28.24
C GLY A 459 -5.36 -11.42 28.41
N SER A 460 -6.58 -11.83 28.10
CA SER A 460 -7.03 -13.23 28.25
C SER A 460 -6.40 -14.09 27.16
N VAL A 461 -5.86 -15.25 27.57
CA VAL A 461 -5.27 -16.26 26.67
C VAL A 461 -6.23 -17.43 26.57
N TYR A 462 -6.51 -17.89 25.35
CA TYR A 462 -7.38 -19.03 25.09
C TYR A 462 -6.89 -19.86 23.91
N ASP A 463 -7.21 -21.15 23.92
CA ASP A 463 -6.82 -22.08 22.86
C ASP A 463 -7.77 -21.90 21.67
N LEU A 464 -7.23 -21.66 20.47
CA LEU A 464 -8.02 -21.56 19.24
C LEU A 464 -8.25 -22.92 18.61
N TYR A 465 -7.18 -23.71 18.53
CA TYR A 465 -7.23 -25.04 17.93
C TYR A 465 -6.12 -25.93 18.47
N LEU A 466 -6.54 -27.09 18.99
CA LEU A 466 -5.67 -28.15 19.49
C LEU A 466 -5.94 -29.42 18.66
N PRO A 467 -5.01 -29.88 17.80
CA PRO A 467 -5.20 -31.09 17.01
C PRO A 467 -5.24 -32.32 17.94
N THR A 468 -6.42 -32.89 18.16
CA THR A 468 -6.60 -34.04 19.08
C THR A 468 -6.20 -35.38 18.46
N HIS A 469 -6.16 -35.47 17.14
CA HIS A 469 -5.81 -36.69 16.41
C HIS A 469 -4.30 -36.96 16.38
N ILE A 470 -3.46 -35.96 16.71
CA ILE A 470 -2.01 -36.08 16.77
C ILE A 470 -1.59 -36.36 18.20
N GLN A 471 -1.01 -37.54 18.44
CA GLN A 471 -0.41 -37.88 19.72
C GLN A 471 1.03 -37.35 19.77
N GLY A 472 1.23 -36.13 20.27
CA GLY A 472 2.58 -35.57 20.47
C GLY A 472 2.68 -34.07 20.24
N THR A 473 3.89 -33.62 19.87
CA THR A 473 4.14 -32.21 19.53
C THR A 473 3.82 -31.95 18.07
N ILE A 474 3.08 -30.89 17.79
CA ILE A 474 2.76 -30.43 16.45
C ILE A 474 3.83 -29.45 15.94
N ARG A 475 3.98 -29.40 14.62
CA ARG A 475 4.84 -28.47 13.91
C ARG A 475 4.00 -27.40 13.21
N PRO A 476 3.82 -26.23 13.81
CA PRO A 476 3.13 -25.12 13.15
C PRO A 476 3.99 -24.57 12.00
N HIS A 477 3.37 -24.31 10.86
CA HIS A 477 4.04 -23.75 9.67
C HIS A 477 3.74 -22.27 9.49
N ALA A 478 2.46 -21.92 9.38
CA ALA A 478 2.04 -20.53 9.18
C ALA A 478 0.63 -20.28 9.75
N ILE A 479 0.45 -19.07 10.26
CA ILE A 479 -0.85 -18.48 10.59
C ILE A 479 -1.16 -17.51 9.46
N ILE A 480 -2.25 -17.73 8.74
CA ILE A 480 -2.64 -16.90 7.59
C ILE A 480 -3.98 -16.27 7.91
N ILE A 481 -4.02 -14.94 8.03
CA ILE A 481 -5.27 -14.19 8.17
C ILE A 481 -5.85 -14.00 6.77
N LEU A 482 -7.05 -14.52 6.52
CA LEU A 482 -7.66 -14.47 5.20
C LEU A 482 -8.12 -13.04 4.87
N PRO A 483 -7.79 -12.51 3.67
CA PRO A 483 -8.24 -11.18 3.30
C PRO A 483 -9.75 -11.14 3.10
N ASN A 484 -10.33 -9.94 3.16
CA ASN A 484 -11.77 -9.68 3.00
C ASN A 484 -12.67 -10.29 4.09
N THR A 485 -12.10 -10.80 5.18
CA THR A 485 -12.87 -11.38 6.30
C THR A 485 -12.90 -10.46 7.52
N SER A 486 -12.55 -9.18 7.37
CA SER A 486 -12.41 -8.23 8.50
C SER A 486 -11.54 -8.77 9.64
N GLY A 487 -10.56 -9.61 9.32
CA GLY A 487 -9.66 -10.24 10.29
C GLY A 487 -10.28 -11.38 11.09
N MET A 488 -11.44 -11.90 10.68
CA MET A 488 -12.21 -12.90 11.42
C MET A 488 -11.81 -14.33 11.07
N GLU A 489 -11.37 -14.61 9.84
CA GLU A 489 -11.05 -15.97 9.41
C GLU A 489 -9.55 -16.19 9.24
N LEU A 490 -9.13 -17.40 9.60
CA LEU A 490 -7.75 -17.83 9.67
C LEU A 490 -7.61 -19.17 8.94
N LEU A 491 -6.52 -19.31 8.18
CA LEU A 491 -6.00 -20.59 7.72
C LEU A 491 -4.79 -20.94 8.59
N LEU A 492 -4.94 -21.96 9.42
CA LEU A 492 -3.87 -22.48 10.27
C LEU A 492 -3.24 -23.69 9.59
N THR A 493 -1.94 -23.62 9.32
CA THR A 493 -1.20 -24.72 8.67
C THR A 493 -0.21 -25.34 9.63
N TYR A 494 -0.25 -26.66 9.77
CA TYR A 494 0.59 -27.45 10.67
C TYR A 494 0.77 -28.85 10.09
N GLU A 495 1.93 -29.47 10.32
CA GLU A 495 2.28 -30.76 9.72
C GLU A 495 1.99 -30.80 8.21
N ASP A 496 1.20 -31.76 7.74
CA ASP A 496 0.72 -31.89 6.37
C ASP A 496 -0.74 -31.43 6.19
N GLU A 497 -1.29 -30.68 7.15
CA GLU A 497 -2.67 -30.21 7.16
C GLU A 497 -2.81 -28.67 7.20
N GLY A 498 -4.00 -28.20 6.83
CA GLY A 498 -4.43 -26.82 6.93
C GLY A 498 -5.91 -26.73 7.21
N ILE A 499 -6.29 -26.03 8.26
CA ILE A 499 -7.69 -25.88 8.67
C ILE A 499 -8.15 -24.43 8.57
N TYR A 500 -9.43 -24.26 8.28
CA TYR A 500 -10.08 -22.95 8.22
C TYR A 500 -10.90 -22.75 9.48
N ILE A 501 -10.52 -21.76 10.28
CA ILE A 501 -11.21 -21.43 11.52
C ILE A 501 -11.45 -19.93 11.62
N ASP A 502 -12.37 -19.53 12.49
CA ASP A 502 -12.50 -18.15 12.92
C ASP A 502 -11.57 -17.82 14.10
N ILE A 503 -11.50 -16.54 14.47
CA ILE A 503 -10.76 -16.03 15.64
C ILE A 503 -11.34 -16.46 17.01
N TYR A 504 -12.39 -17.29 17.00
CA TYR A 504 -13.04 -17.87 18.17
C TYR A 504 -12.83 -19.39 18.27
N GLY A 505 -12.23 -20.02 17.25
CA GLY A 505 -11.94 -21.45 17.19
C GLY A 505 -13.00 -22.29 16.48
N HIS A 506 -14.03 -21.69 15.86
CA HIS A 506 -15.01 -22.44 15.08
C HIS A 506 -14.50 -22.70 13.66
N PHE A 507 -14.77 -23.89 13.13
CA PHE A 507 -14.48 -24.21 11.74
C PHE A 507 -15.36 -23.38 10.80
N THR A 508 -14.73 -22.68 9.87
CA THR A 508 -15.44 -21.88 8.85
C THR A 508 -15.65 -22.67 7.56
N LYS A 509 -14.85 -23.73 7.34
CA LYS A 509 -15.02 -24.68 6.24
C LYS A 509 -14.87 -26.11 6.74
N GLU A 510 -15.65 -27.00 6.17
CA GLU A 510 -15.54 -28.45 6.43
C GLU A 510 -14.32 -29.07 5.72
N THR A 511 -13.85 -28.44 4.63
CA THR A 511 -12.70 -28.93 3.86
C THR A 511 -11.39 -28.67 4.60
N VAL A 512 -10.64 -29.74 4.86
CA VAL A 512 -9.25 -29.66 5.31
C VAL A 512 -8.32 -29.59 4.10
N LEU A 513 -7.36 -28.69 4.14
CA LEU A 513 -6.30 -28.59 3.15
C LEU A 513 -5.22 -29.63 3.47
N GLN A 514 -5.11 -30.69 2.67
CA GLN A 514 -4.08 -31.71 2.84
C GLN A 514 -2.92 -31.47 1.87
N TRP A 515 -1.70 -31.30 2.38
CA TRP A 515 -0.49 -31.26 1.55
C TRP A 515 -0.12 -32.67 1.06
N GLY A 516 0.39 -32.80 -0.17
CA GLY A 516 0.88 -34.08 -0.68
C GLY A 516 2.22 -34.49 -0.07
N GLU A 517 3.00 -33.51 0.39
CA GLU A 517 4.24 -33.66 1.16
C GLU A 517 4.26 -32.64 2.30
N MET A 518 4.78 -33.03 3.49
CA MET A 518 4.93 -32.10 4.61
C MET A 518 5.77 -30.86 4.20
N PRO A 519 5.19 -29.65 4.16
CA PRO A 519 5.91 -28.46 3.74
C PRO A 519 6.95 -28.05 4.79
N ALA A 520 8.15 -27.68 4.34
CA ALA A 520 9.15 -27.03 5.19
C ALA A 520 8.75 -25.58 5.55
N SER A 521 8.05 -24.90 4.65
CA SER A 521 7.52 -23.55 4.84
C SER A 521 6.24 -23.38 4.03
N VAL A 522 5.32 -22.57 4.55
CA VAL A 522 4.08 -22.20 3.87
C VAL A 522 4.04 -20.69 3.72
N ALA A 523 3.56 -20.20 2.58
CA ALA A 523 3.38 -18.78 2.34
C ALA A 523 2.05 -18.52 1.62
N TYR A 524 1.38 -17.46 2.06
CA TYR A 524 0.18 -16.93 1.42
C TYR A 524 0.55 -15.89 0.36
N LEU A 525 -0.09 -15.95 -0.80
CA LEU A 525 0.12 -15.05 -1.93
C LEU A 525 -1.04 -14.07 -2.07
N GLN A 526 -0.76 -12.90 -2.64
CA GLN A 526 -1.79 -11.88 -2.92
C GLN A 526 -2.88 -12.36 -3.88
N SER A 527 -2.58 -13.37 -4.72
CA SER A 527 -3.52 -14.03 -5.64
C SER A 527 -4.55 -14.94 -4.96
N ASN A 528 -4.67 -14.91 -3.62
CA ASN A 528 -5.53 -15.79 -2.83
C ASN A 528 -5.17 -17.28 -2.95
N GLN A 529 -3.86 -17.53 -3.09
CA GLN A 529 -3.29 -18.85 -3.19
C GLN A 529 -2.36 -19.10 -2.00
N VAL A 530 -2.27 -20.34 -1.56
CA VAL A 530 -1.31 -20.78 -0.56
C VAL A 530 -0.32 -21.71 -1.23
N MET A 531 0.95 -21.48 -0.94
CA MET A 531 2.04 -22.30 -1.45
C MET A 531 2.70 -23.07 -0.30
N GLY A 532 3.00 -24.33 -0.55
CA GLY A 532 3.73 -25.22 0.37
C GLY A 532 5.04 -25.65 -0.27
N TRP A 533 6.16 -25.43 0.44
CA TRP A 533 7.49 -25.82 -0.03
C TRP A 533 7.88 -27.14 0.61
N GLY A 534 7.68 -28.25 -0.09
CA GLY A 534 8.20 -29.56 0.30
C GLY A 534 9.71 -29.70 0.02
N GLU A 535 10.25 -30.90 0.29
CA GLU A 535 11.64 -31.22 -0.03
C GLU A 535 11.84 -31.50 -1.53
N LYS A 536 10.79 -31.97 -2.22
CA LYS A 536 10.87 -32.35 -3.65
C LYS A 536 9.98 -31.49 -4.55
N ALA A 537 8.88 -30.99 -4.01
CA ALA A 537 7.89 -30.25 -4.76
C ALA A 537 7.50 -28.94 -4.07
N ILE A 538 7.08 -27.96 -4.86
CA ILE A 538 6.34 -26.80 -4.38
C ILE A 538 4.89 -26.98 -4.81
N GLU A 539 3.97 -27.07 -3.87
CA GLU A 539 2.53 -27.17 -4.12
C GLU A 539 1.91 -25.77 -4.07
N LEU A 540 0.99 -25.50 -5.00
CA LEU A 540 0.16 -24.30 -5.05
C LEU A 540 -1.30 -24.74 -4.92
N ARG A 541 -2.02 -24.15 -3.96
CA ARG A 541 -3.41 -24.49 -3.65
C ARG A 541 -4.27 -23.24 -3.56
N SER A 542 -5.51 -23.38 -3.97
CA SER A 542 -6.56 -22.37 -3.79
C SER A 542 -6.90 -22.23 -2.31
N VAL A 543 -6.93 -21.01 -1.78
CA VAL A 543 -7.38 -20.77 -0.39
C VAL A 543 -8.91 -20.81 -0.27
N GLU A 544 -9.63 -20.57 -1.36
CA GLU A 544 -11.08 -20.65 -1.39
C GLU A 544 -11.57 -22.09 -1.36
N THR A 545 -11.01 -22.94 -2.22
CA THR A 545 -11.49 -24.32 -2.40
C THR A 545 -10.64 -25.37 -1.70
N GLY A 546 -9.39 -25.06 -1.34
CA GLY A 546 -8.40 -26.03 -0.85
C GLY A 546 -7.80 -26.92 -1.94
N ASN A 547 -8.27 -26.79 -3.19
CA ASN A 547 -7.86 -27.62 -4.30
C ASN A 547 -6.42 -27.35 -4.72
N LEU A 548 -5.76 -28.41 -5.22
CA LEU A 548 -4.45 -28.32 -5.82
C LEU A 548 -4.54 -27.64 -7.19
N GLU A 549 -3.86 -26.51 -7.33
CA GLU A 549 -3.82 -25.71 -8.57
C GLU A 549 -2.52 -25.95 -9.35
N GLY A 550 -1.44 -26.33 -8.68
CA GLY A 550 -0.19 -26.61 -9.37
C GLY A 550 0.87 -27.27 -8.50
N VAL A 551 1.79 -27.99 -9.14
CA VAL A 551 2.94 -28.64 -8.50
C VAL A 551 4.21 -28.37 -9.31
N PHE A 552 5.22 -27.82 -8.67
CA PHE A 552 6.54 -27.59 -9.26
C PHE A 552 7.53 -28.59 -8.68
N MET A 553 7.91 -29.59 -9.48
CA MET A 553 8.89 -30.59 -9.05
C MET A 553 10.31 -30.19 -9.43
N HIS A 554 11.26 -30.40 -8.52
CA HIS A 554 12.68 -30.22 -8.80
C HIS A 554 13.38 -31.58 -8.94
N LYS A 555 13.88 -31.89 -10.14
CA LYS A 555 14.45 -33.22 -10.51
C LYS A 555 15.63 -33.69 -9.65
N LYS A 556 16.30 -32.78 -8.95
CA LYS A 556 17.37 -33.10 -7.98
C LYS A 556 16.82 -32.74 -6.60
N ALA A 557 16.43 -33.73 -5.80
CA ALA A 557 15.88 -33.53 -4.46
C ALA A 557 16.79 -32.58 -3.66
N GLN A 558 16.29 -31.38 -3.35
CA GLN A 558 16.99 -30.36 -2.60
C GLN A 558 15.94 -29.66 -1.76
N LYS A 559 16.16 -29.56 -0.45
CA LYS A 559 15.28 -28.82 0.44
C LYS A 559 15.14 -27.38 -0.05
N LEU A 560 13.92 -27.01 -0.44
CA LEU A 560 13.58 -25.66 -0.88
C LEU A 560 13.04 -24.87 0.33
N LYS A 561 13.35 -23.59 0.37
CA LYS A 561 12.94 -22.70 1.45
C LYS A 561 12.41 -21.40 0.88
N PHE A 562 11.18 -21.04 1.26
CA PHE A 562 10.63 -19.72 0.97
C PHE A 562 11.48 -18.61 1.62
N LEU A 563 11.68 -17.50 0.91
CA LEU A 563 12.41 -16.34 1.43
C LEU A 563 11.50 -15.11 1.56
N CYS A 564 10.90 -14.67 0.45
CA CYS A 564 9.99 -13.53 0.43
C CYS A 564 9.17 -13.50 -0.86
N GLU A 565 8.06 -12.77 -0.84
CA GLU A 565 7.22 -12.46 -1.99
C GLU A 565 7.07 -10.94 -2.14
N ARG A 566 7.04 -10.45 -3.38
CA ARG A 566 6.62 -9.08 -3.71
C ARG A 566 6.35 -8.95 -5.21
N ASN A 567 5.26 -8.26 -5.57
CA ASN A 567 4.91 -7.94 -6.96
C ASN A 567 4.87 -9.18 -7.85
N ASP A 568 4.15 -10.21 -7.40
CA ASP A 568 3.97 -11.51 -8.10
C ASP A 568 5.27 -12.28 -8.34
N LYS A 569 6.32 -11.94 -7.60
CA LYS A 569 7.59 -12.66 -7.63
C LYS A 569 7.85 -13.31 -6.29
N VAL A 570 8.05 -14.61 -6.34
CA VAL A 570 8.36 -15.42 -5.18
C VAL A 570 9.83 -15.78 -5.23
N PHE A 571 10.55 -15.48 -4.15
CA PHE A 571 11.97 -15.78 -3.99
C PHE A 571 12.12 -16.95 -3.02
N PHE A 572 12.94 -17.91 -3.39
CA PHE A 572 13.22 -19.09 -2.58
C PHE A 572 14.68 -19.52 -2.73
N ALA A 573 15.21 -20.21 -1.73
CA ALA A 573 16.56 -20.77 -1.76
C ALA A 573 16.49 -22.30 -1.82
N SER A 574 17.46 -22.91 -2.51
CA SER A 574 17.77 -24.32 -2.30
C SER A 574 18.95 -24.46 -1.35
N VAL A 575 18.89 -25.45 -0.47
CA VAL A 575 20.00 -25.85 0.41
C VAL A 575 20.62 -27.12 -0.16
N GLN A 576 21.90 -27.05 -0.51
CA GLN A 576 22.64 -28.18 -1.07
C GLN A 576 23.36 -28.97 0.03
N SER A 577 23.64 -30.25 -0.21
CA SER A 577 24.49 -31.09 0.63
C SER A 577 25.87 -30.44 0.78
N GLY A 578 26.18 -29.95 1.98
CA GLY A 578 27.37 -29.14 2.27
C GLY A 578 27.10 -27.69 2.70
N GLY A 579 25.82 -27.29 2.85
CA GLY A 579 25.44 -25.99 3.42
C GLY A 579 25.55 -24.80 2.47
N SER A 580 25.89 -25.03 1.19
CA SER A 580 25.83 -23.98 0.17
C SER A 580 24.40 -23.73 -0.30
N SER A 581 24.05 -22.47 -0.55
CA SER A 581 22.72 -22.08 -0.98
C SER A 581 22.72 -21.37 -2.33
N GLN A 582 21.65 -21.61 -3.08
CA GLN A 582 21.37 -20.97 -4.35
C GLN A 582 20.00 -20.32 -4.31
N ILE A 583 19.90 -19.05 -4.74
CA ILE A 583 18.64 -18.32 -4.77
C ILE A 583 18.00 -18.44 -6.15
N TYR A 584 16.69 -18.64 -6.14
CA TYR A 584 15.81 -18.71 -7.28
C TYR A 584 14.69 -17.68 -7.12
N PHE A 585 14.07 -17.32 -8.23
CA PHE A 585 12.81 -16.61 -8.22
C PHE A 585 11.87 -17.17 -9.28
N MET A 586 10.59 -17.16 -8.97
CA MET A 586 9.50 -17.51 -9.86
C MET A 586 8.61 -16.29 -10.04
N THR A 587 8.13 -16.07 -11.26
CA THR A 587 7.11 -15.05 -11.52
C THR A 587 5.77 -15.77 -11.66
N LEU A 588 4.82 -15.40 -10.81
CA LEU A 588 3.44 -15.85 -10.88
C LEU A 588 2.75 -14.95 -11.91
N GLY A 589 2.27 -15.53 -13.02
CA GLY A 589 1.64 -14.73 -14.07
C GLY A 589 0.25 -14.25 -13.64
N GLN A 590 -0.02 -12.94 -13.70
CA GLN A 590 -1.35 -12.36 -13.39
C GLN A 590 -2.49 -12.76 -14.35
N ASN A 591 -2.29 -13.70 -15.29
CA ASN A 591 -3.32 -14.13 -16.25
C ASN A 591 -3.18 -15.60 -16.73
N VAL A 592 -2.41 -16.46 -16.04
CA VAL A 592 -1.99 -17.77 -16.61
C VAL A 592 -2.24 -18.97 -15.70
N LEU A 593 -3.33 -18.98 -14.93
CA LEU A 593 -3.76 -20.20 -14.21
C LEU A 593 -5.24 -20.57 -14.48
N PHE A 594 -5.87 -19.95 -15.47
CA PHE A 594 -7.13 -20.45 -16.01
C PHE A 594 -6.86 -21.34 -17.22
N ASN A 595 -7.25 -22.61 -17.05
CA ASN A 595 -6.92 -23.79 -17.84
C ASN A 595 -5.50 -24.25 -17.64
N TRP A 596 -5.31 -25.47 -17.11
CA TRP A 596 -4.53 -26.56 -17.69
C TRP A 596 -4.91 -27.83 -16.92
#